data_AF-A0A6A6I7L5-F1
#
_entry.id   AF-A0A6A6I7L5-F1
#
_cell.length_a   1.000
_cell.length_b   1.000
_cell.length_c   1.000
_cell.angle_alpha   90.00
_cell.angle_beta   90.00
_cell.angle_gamma   90.00
#
_symmetry.space_group_name_H-M   'P 1'
#
loop_
_entity.id
_entity.type
_entity.pdbx_description
1 polymer ?
#
loop_
_entity_poly.entity_id
_entity_poly.type
_entity_poly.pdbx_seq_one_letter_code
_entity_poly.pdbx_strand_id
1 'polypeptide(L)'
;MAPQSTITTRPLPASWRAELDRLRARLSARGLLAVLDSCPPPPSFPFQRDASRAPATKLFLGYRKLTDTTTRVESWAYLVPDLETAAVPPILFRDERATPSRRAGADSRPRAATSLLRRAGDLHVPFCFLQYDGSPGVRHVRDMLCAIVLYCFLAAGVRDEALRWKDFTVMLEKALRYIKQSGEYQLWIAADGGSEATMDAEATEDALDVEGLDDSDAEQERDIPKDCETIWSMGSQVLVRDSATLADLLQRLGDKVHLLDLIPCMDVYFTQQTVFPDDFPYRMLIGTWRPRTQSSTLNVFVYLINPERPNYSPTIKLYAHDSPNQQLVEFSLAKLEDFSPLEPFKSLKSTDGASTKHETRKLQALIKYYFLLMENEGRFGDPGIRVHDGFVKALCTACGDLRIAEMEM
;
A
#
# COMPACT_ATOMS: atom_id res chain seq x y z
N MET A 1 19.83 -21.11 -5.70
CA MET A 1 19.34 -20.02 -6.56
C MET A 1 18.74 -20.65 -7.79
N ALA A 2 17.43 -20.52 -8.01
CA ALA A 2 16.97 -20.52 -9.39
C ALA A 2 17.41 -19.15 -9.96
N PRO A 3 18.07 -19.09 -11.12
CA PRO A 3 18.48 -17.82 -11.70
C PRO A 3 17.23 -16.96 -11.95
N GLN A 4 17.21 -15.73 -11.45
CA GLN A 4 16.25 -14.74 -11.90
C GLN A 4 16.52 -14.54 -13.39
N SER A 5 15.63 -15.06 -14.24
CA SER A 5 15.82 -14.97 -15.68
C SER A 5 15.37 -13.59 -16.15
N THR A 6 16.33 -12.73 -16.48
CA THR A 6 16.10 -11.53 -17.28
C THR A 6 15.39 -11.93 -18.56
N ILE A 7 14.30 -11.23 -18.91
CA ILE A 7 13.55 -11.53 -20.12
C ILE A 7 14.24 -10.85 -21.29
N THR A 8 14.74 -11.65 -22.23
CA THR A 8 15.22 -11.15 -23.52
C THR A 8 14.01 -10.75 -24.37
N THR A 9 14.03 -9.52 -24.91
CA THR A 9 12.99 -9.03 -25.82
C THR A 9 12.91 -9.89 -27.08
N ARG A 10 11.70 -10.21 -27.52
CA ARG A 10 11.45 -11.01 -28.74
C ARG A 10 11.03 -10.09 -29.88
N PRO A 11 11.31 -10.46 -31.15
CA PRO A 11 10.76 -9.71 -32.28
C PRO A 11 9.23 -9.69 -32.21
N LEU A 12 8.66 -8.48 -32.32
CA LEU A 12 7.21 -8.25 -32.21
C LEU A 12 6.44 -9.02 -33.29
N PRO A 13 5.38 -9.77 -32.92
CA PRO A 13 4.43 -10.32 -33.88
C PRO A 13 3.86 -9.25 -34.81
N ALA A 14 3.56 -9.62 -36.06
CA ALA A 14 3.06 -8.67 -37.06
C ALA A 14 1.75 -7.99 -36.64
N SER A 15 0.87 -8.71 -35.93
CA SER A 15 -0.38 -8.16 -35.38
C SER A 15 -0.11 -7.08 -34.33
N TRP A 16 0.81 -7.31 -33.40
CA TRP A 16 1.16 -6.34 -32.36
C TRP A 16 1.82 -5.11 -32.96
N ARG A 17 2.69 -5.30 -33.98
CA ARG A 17 3.30 -4.20 -34.72
C ARG A 17 2.26 -3.32 -35.40
N ALA A 18 1.30 -3.92 -36.09
CA ALA A 18 0.21 -3.20 -36.75
C ALA A 18 -0.68 -2.42 -35.75
N GLU A 19 -0.87 -2.93 -34.52
CA GLU A 19 -1.55 -2.20 -33.45
C GLU A 19 -0.71 -1.04 -32.90
N LEU A 20 0.59 -1.26 -32.67
CA LEU A 20 1.52 -0.20 -32.26
C LEU A 20 1.63 0.90 -33.32
N ASP A 21 1.67 0.56 -34.60
CA ASP A 21 1.69 1.53 -35.70
C ASP A 21 0.40 2.37 -35.73
N ARG A 22 -0.77 1.74 -35.53
CA ARG A 22 -2.05 2.44 -35.37
C ARG A 22 -2.06 3.36 -34.16
N LEU A 23 -1.54 2.89 -33.03
CA LEU A 23 -1.42 3.70 -31.82
C LEU A 23 -0.51 4.91 -32.06
N ARG A 24 0.66 4.72 -32.67
CA ARG A 24 1.60 5.81 -33.01
C ARG A 24 0.97 6.83 -33.95
N ALA A 25 0.29 6.39 -35.01
CA ALA A 25 -0.44 7.28 -35.92
C ALA A 25 -1.50 8.12 -35.17
N ARG A 26 -2.26 7.49 -34.26
CA ARG A 26 -3.26 8.16 -33.43
C ARG A 26 -2.64 9.16 -32.45
N LEU A 27 -1.54 8.82 -31.80
CA LEU A 27 -0.82 9.73 -30.91
C LEU A 27 -0.19 10.90 -31.67
N SER A 28 0.28 10.66 -32.90
CA SER A 28 0.79 11.70 -33.81
C SER A 28 -0.30 12.70 -34.15
N ALA A 29 -1.49 12.22 -34.56
CA ALA A 29 -2.64 13.06 -34.87
C ALA A 29 -3.11 13.93 -33.69
N ARG A 30 -2.77 13.54 -32.45
CA ARG A 30 -3.10 14.29 -31.22
C ARG A 30 -1.93 15.11 -30.67
N GLY A 31 -0.78 15.14 -31.35
CA GLY A 31 0.40 15.87 -30.90
C GLY A 31 1.00 15.34 -29.59
N LEU A 32 0.86 14.03 -29.34
CA LEU A 32 1.36 13.31 -28.15
C LEU A 32 2.53 12.37 -28.48
N LEU A 33 2.76 12.05 -29.75
CA LEU A 33 3.82 11.12 -30.16
C LEU A 33 5.21 11.60 -29.72
N ALA A 34 5.49 12.91 -29.83
CA ALA A 34 6.77 13.48 -29.40
C ALA A 34 7.05 13.27 -27.89
N VAL A 35 6.00 13.26 -27.06
CA VAL A 35 6.14 12.99 -25.62
C VAL A 35 6.55 11.54 -25.41
N LEU A 36 5.86 10.61 -26.08
CA LEU A 36 6.17 9.19 -26.02
C LEU A 36 7.60 8.89 -26.51
N ASP A 37 7.98 9.48 -27.64
CA ASP A 37 9.28 9.25 -28.29
C ASP A 37 10.45 9.91 -27.55
N SER A 38 10.18 10.91 -26.69
CA SER A 38 11.21 11.47 -25.82
C SER A 38 11.58 10.55 -24.67
N CYS A 39 10.66 9.70 -24.20
CA CYS A 39 10.90 8.82 -23.05
C CYS A 39 11.84 7.65 -23.40
N PRO A 40 12.52 7.02 -22.42
CA PRO A 40 13.33 5.84 -22.66
C PRO A 40 12.54 4.75 -23.40
N PRO A 41 13.16 4.09 -24.39
CA PRO A 41 12.47 3.11 -25.21
C PRO A 41 12.09 1.90 -24.34
N PRO A 42 10.88 1.32 -24.49
CA PRO A 42 10.41 0.20 -23.66
C PRO A 42 11.37 -0.99 -23.47
N PRO A 43 12.21 -1.39 -24.44
CA PRO A 43 13.22 -2.43 -24.24
C PRO A 43 14.36 -2.08 -23.27
N SER A 44 14.55 -0.81 -22.89
CA SER A 44 15.61 -0.40 -21.97
C SER A 44 15.26 -0.66 -20.51
N PHE A 45 14.00 -0.99 -20.19
CA PHE A 45 13.59 -1.27 -18.82
C PHE A 45 13.89 -2.73 -18.41
N PRO A 46 14.31 -2.97 -17.16
CA PRO A 46 14.48 -4.32 -16.64
C PRO A 46 13.14 -5.07 -16.52
N PHE A 47 13.04 -6.22 -17.20
CA PHE A 47 11.94 -7.18 -17.03
C PHE A 47 12.44 -8.46 -16.36
N GLN A 48 11.67 -8.97 -15.39
CA GLN A 48 11.97 -10.23 -14.70
C GLN A 48 10.75 -11.14 -14.67
N ARG A 49 10.98 -12.46 -14.66
CA ARG A 49 9.93 -13.44 -14.33
C ARG A 49 9.94 -13.70 -12.84
N ASP A 50 8.79 -13.60 -12.20
CA ASP A 50 8.59 -14.09 -10.84
C ASP A 50 8.14 -15.56 -10.90
N ALA A 51 8.91 -16.44 -10.26
CA ALA A 51 8.64 -17.88 -10.20
C ALA A 51 7.99 -18.32 -8.89
N SER A 52 7.77 -17.41 -7.94
CA SER A 52 7.51 -17.77 -6.54
C SER A 52 6.08 -18.22 -6.24
N ARG A 53 5.03 -17.66 -6.87
CA ARG A 53 3.63 -18.04 -6.59
C ARG A 53 2.64 -18.00 -7.77
N ALA A 54 2.98 -17.32 -8.86
CA ALA A 54 2.31 -17.39 -10.16
C ALA A 54 3.29 -16.82 -11.20
N PRO A 55 3.34 -17.31 -12.45
CA PRO A 55 4.26 -16.79 -13.46
C PRO A 55 3.83 -15.38 -13.89
N ALA A 56 4.12 -14.38 -13.05
CA ALA A 56 3.94 -12.98 -13.34
C ALA A 56 5.23 -12.44 -13.96
N THR A 57 5.07 -11.58 -14.97
CA THR A 57 6.20 -10.80 -15.47
C THR A 57 6.18 -9.46 -14.76
N LYS A 58 7.32 -9.04 -14.20
CA LYS A 58 7.46 -7.74 -13.55
C LYS A 58 8.35 -6.79 -14.34
N LEU A 59 7.99 -5.51 -14.33
CA LEU A 59 8.70 -4.37 -14.91
C LEU A 59 9.25 -3.51 -13.78
N PHE A 60 10.54 -3.17 -13.83
CA PHE A 60 11.16 -2.27 -12.86
C PHE A 60 10.74 -0.83 -13.12
N LEU A 61 10.25 -0.14 -12.07
CA LEU A 61 9.79 1.24 -12.15
C LEU A 61 10.83 2.24 -11.61
N GLY A 62 11.76 1.79 -10.77
CA GLY A 62 12.76 2.65 -10.11
C GLY A 62 12.89 2.33 -8.64
N TYR A 63 13.64 3.18 -7.94
CA TYR A 63 13.90 3.05 -6.51
C TYR A 63 13.07 4.04 -5.72
N ARG A 64 12.63 3.68 -4.52
CA ARG A 64 11.93 4.61 -3.63
C ARG A 64 12.51 4.56 -2.23
N LYS A 65 12.46 5.68 -1.52
CA LYS A 65 12.81 5.74 -0.09
C LYS A 65 11.59 5.33 0.75
N LEU A 66 11.78 4.39 1.67
CA LEU A 66 10.72 3.90 2.56
C LEU A 66 10.36 4.90 3.69
N THR A 67 11.34 5.71 4.10
CA THR A 67 11.30 6.76 5.15
C THR A 67 12.43 7.75 4.85
N ASP A 68 12.63 8.81 5.65
CA ASP A 68 13.79 9.73 5.51
C ASP A 68 15.17 9.04 5.73
N THR A 69 15.15 7.74 5.96
CA THR A 69 16.28 6.82 5.99
C THR A 69 16.91 6.61 4.60
N THR A 70 18.21 6.30 4.57
CA THR A 70 18.99 5.90 3.39
C THR A 70 18.52 4.62 2.69
N THR A 71 17.60 3.85 3.30
CA THR A 71 17.12 2.57 2.74
C THR A 71 16.19 2.77 1.54
N ARG A 72 16.65 2.30 0.38
CA ARG A 72 15.88 2.27 -0.87
C ARG A 72 15.22 0.90 -1.07
N VAL A 73 14.02 0.91 -1.65
CA VAL A 73 13.32 -0.27 -2.16
C VAL A 73 13.21 -0.20 -3.67
N GLU A 74 13.13 -1.37 -4.29
CA GLU A 74 12.84 -1.50 -5.70
C GLU A 74 11.33 -1.51 -5.91
N SER A 75 10.80 -0.58 -6.71
CA SER A 75 9.39 -0.58 -7.09
C SER A 75 9.20 -1.33 -8.41
N TRP A 76 8.24 -2.25 -8.42
CA TRP A 76 7.97 -3.16 -9.53
C TRP A 76 6.48 -3.14 -9.90
N ALA A 77 6.19 -3.22 -11.20
CA ALA A 77 4.84 -3.46 -11.74
C ALA A 77 4.71 -4.90 -12.24
N TYR A 78 3.79 -5.65 -11.65
CA TYR A 78 3.50 -7.05 -11.94
C TYR A 78 2.31 -7.15 -12.89
N LEU A 79 2.52 -7.79 -14.01
CA LEU A 79 1.46 -8.16 -14.93
C LEU A 79 0.89 -9.53 -14.53
N VAL A 80 -0.41 -9.56 -14.22
CA VAL A 80 -1.15 -10.75 -13.79
C VAL A 80 -2.12 -11.16 -14.91
N PRO A 81 -1.82 -12.21 -15.69
CA PRO A 81 -2.56 -12.55 -16.91
C PRO A 81 -4.04 -12.92 -16.72
N ASP A 82 -4.42 -13.40 -15.52
CA ASP A 82 -5.70 -14.07 -15.26
C ASP A 82 -6.72 -13.19 -14.50
N LEU A 83 -6.58 -11.86 -14.51
CA LEU A 83 -7.67 -10.97 -14.06
C LEU A 83 -8.77 -10.95 -15.13
N GLU A 84 -9.73 -11.88 -15.03
CA GLU A 84 -10.81 -12.14 -16.01
C GLU A 84 -11.74 -10.95 -16.33
N THR A 85 -11.57 -9.80 -15.68
CA THR A 85 -12.42 -8.62 -15.89
C THR A 85 -11.70 -7.55 -16.72
N ALA A 86 -12.10 -7.39 -17.99
CA ALA A 86 -11.63 -6.34 -18.91
C ALA A 86 -11.89 -4.89 -18.42
N ALA A 87 -12.53 -4.72 -17.25
CA ALA A 87 -12.79 -3.44 -16.63
C ALA A 87 -11.60 -2.89 -15.82
N VAL A 88 -10.68 -3.73 -15.35
CA VAL A 88 -9.55 -3.32 -14.50
C VAL A 88 -8.24 -3.67 -15.20
N PRO A 89 -7.24 -2.78 -15.21
CA PRO A 89 -5.94 -3.12 -15.78
C PRO A 89 -5.27 -4.28 -15.00
N PRO A 90 -4.66 -5.27 -15.68
CA PRO A 90 -4.07 -6.45 -15.05
C PRO A 90 -2.70 -6.18 -14.40
N ILE A 91 -2.54 -5.02 -13.76
CA ILE A 91 -1.28 -4.59 -13.15
C ILE A 91 -1.45 -4.48 -11.63
N LEU A 92 -0.55 -5.13 -10.90
CA LEU A 92 -0.31 -4.92 -9.47
C LEU A 92 1.03 -4.24 -9.27
N PHE A 93 1.20 -3.45 -8.21
CA PHE A 93 2.49 -2.85 -7.88
C PHE A 93 3.01 -3.42 -6.58
N ARG A 94 4.33 -3.60 -6.46
CA ARG A 94 4.98 -4.00 -5.22
C ARG A 94 6.33 -3.32 -5.04
N ASP A 95 6.71 -3.10 -3.79
CA ASP A 95 8.07 -2.72 -3.42
C ASP A 95 8.81 -3.97 -2.91
N GLU A 96 10.03 -4.18 -3.35
CA GLU A 96 10.89 -5.29 -2.92
C GLU A 96 12.16 -4.77 -2.25
N ARG A 97 12.55 -5.43 -1.15
CA ARG A 97 13.85 -5.20 -0.50
C ARG A 97 14.87 -6.23 -0.98
N ALA A 98 16.03 -5.77 -1.41
CA ALA A 98 17.19 -6.62 -1.61
C ALA A 98 17.66 -7.13 -0.24
N THR A 99 17.25 -8.34 0.14
CA THR A 99 17.73 -9.00 1.37
C THR A 99 18.86 -9.98 0.99
N PRO A 100 20.06 -9.84 1.57
CA PRO A 100 21.19 -10.73 1.27
C PRO A 100 21.07 -12.13 1.90
N SER A 101 20.05 -12.40 2.72
CA SER A 101 19.91 -13.66 3.45
C SER A 101 19.16 -14.74 2.66
N ARG A 102 19.74 -15.96 2.63
CA ARG A 102 19.31 -17.15 1.87
C ARG A 102 17.95 -17.76 2.26
N ARG A 103 17.11 -17.09 3.05
CA ARG A 103 15.80 -17.62 3.47
C ARG A 103 14.68 -16.96 2.67
N ALA A 104 14.33 -17.64 1.57
CA ALA A 104 13.08 -17.62 0.82
C ALA A 104 12.11 -16.44 1.01
N GLY A 105 12.05 -15.59 -0.03
CA GLY A 105 11.04 -14.57 -0.24
C GLY A 105 11.63 -13.17 -0.10
N ALA A 106 11.88 -12.48 -1.22
CA ALA A 106 12.08 -11.04 -1.14
C ALA A 106 10.89 -10.45 -0.38
N ASP A 107 11.15 -9.59 0.60
CA ASP A 107 10.14 -8.82 1.33
C ASP A 107 9.36 -7.95 0.32
N SER A 108 8.35 -8.54 -0.32
CA SER A 108 7.63 -8.00 -1.46
C SER A 108 6.29 -7.46 -0.97
N ARG A 109 6.21 -6.14 -0.82
CA ARG A 109 5.08 -5.43 -0.20
C ARG A 109 4.18 -4.84 -1.28
N PRO A 110 2.86 -5.12 -1.29
CA PRO A 110 1.96 -4.54 -2.28
C PRO A 110 1.92 -3.01 -2.18
N ARG A 111 1.70 -2.35 -3.32
CA ARG A 111 1.60 -0.90 -3.45
C ARG A 111 0.41 -0.49 -4.30
N ALA A 112 -0.24 0.59 -3.88
CA ALA A 112 -1.21 1.28 -4.72
C ALA A 112 -0.48 2.15 -5.74
N ALA A 113 -1.03 2.25 -6.96
CA ALA A 113 -0.53 3.17 -7.98
C ALA A 113 -0.45 4.61 -7.44
N THR A 114 -1.46 5.07 -6.71
CA THR A 114 -1.48 6.43 -6.18
C THR A 114 -0.39 6.69 -5.13
N SER A 115 -0.01 5.69 -4.34
CA SER A 115 1.12 5.77 -3.40
C SER A 115 2.46 5.93 -4.14
N LEU A 116 2.64 5.21 -5.26
CA LEU A 116 3.79 5.41 -6.13
C LEU A 116 3.81 6.83 -6.69
N LEU A 117 2.66 7.31 -7.15
CA LEU A 117 2.54 8.61 -7.81
C LEU A 117 2.64 9.81 -6.86
N ARG A 118 2.45 9.64 -5.54
CA ARG A 118 2.69 10.71 -4.56
C ARG A 118 4.16 11.13 -4.46
N ARG A 119 5.08 10.18 -4.71
CA ARG A 119 6.54 10.41 -4.73
C ARG A 119 7.12 9.78 -5.99
N ALA A 120 6.56 10.18 -7.14
CA ALA A 120 7.00 9.62 -8.41
C ALA A 120 8.39 10.12 -8.81
N GLY A 121 8.84 11.26 -8.29
CA GLY A 121 10.15 11.85 -8.59
C GLY A 121 11.35 10.90 -8.41
N ASP A 122 11.25 9.90 -7.55
CA ASP A 122 12.30 8.88 -7.35
C ASP A 122 12.24 7.72 -8.37
N LEU A 123 11.16 7.60 -9.14
CA LEU A 123 10.97 6.59 -10.18
C LEU A 123 11.74 6.96 -11.46
N HIS A 124 11.96 5.97 -12.32
CA HIS A 124 12.53 6.23 -13.64
C HIS A 124 11.56 6.96 -14.56
N VAL A 125 12.12 7.72 -15.52
CA VAL A 125 11.37 8.25 -16.65
C VAL A 125 10.71 7.08 -17.40
N PRO A 126 9.42 7.16 -17.79
CA PRO A 126 8.52 8.32 -17.70
C PRO A 126 7.67 8.37 -16.43
N PHE A 127 7.79 7.40 -15.53
CA PHE A 127 6.91 7.26 -14.37
C PHE A 127 7.01 8.44 -13.40
N CYS A 128 8.19 9.07 -13.30
CA CYS A 128 8.38 10.24 -12.46
C CYS A 128 7.51 11.43 -12.84
N PHE A 129 7.27 11.65 -14.14
CA PHE A 129 6.43 12.75 -14.62
C PHE A 129 4.93 12.56 -14.36
N LEU A 130 4.52 11.40 -13.84
CA LEU A 130 3.15 11.15 -13.38
C LEU A 130 2.96 11.53 -11.90
N GLN A 131 3.91 12.25 -11.29
CA GLN A 131 3.76 12.72 -9.91
C GLN A 131 2.44 13.47 -9.74
N TYR A 132 1.63 13.03 -8.78
CA TYR A 132 0.30 13.58 -8.57
C TYR A 132 0.37 15.02 -8.07
N ASP A 133 -0.04 15.96 -8.91
CA ASP A 133 -0.38 17.31 -8.50
C ASP A 133 -1.82 17.33 -7.98
N GLY A 134 -2.04 17.85 -6.77
CA GLY A 134 -3.37 17.91 -6.15
C GLY A 134 -4.35 18.88 -6.83
N SER A 135 -4.17 19.18 -8.12
CA SER A 135 -4.97 20.15 -8.85
C SER A 135 -6.39 19.61 -9.09
N PRO A 136 -7.43 20.45 -8.89
CA PRO A 136 -8.81 20.03 -9.10
C PRO A 136 -9.06 19.76 -10.58
N GLY A 137 -9.09 18.48 -10.96
CA GLY A 137 -9.34 18.05 -12.35
C GLY A 137 -8.63 16.76 -12.75
N VAL A 138 -7.59 16.36 -12.01
CA VAL A 138 -6.78 15.18 -12.33
C VAL A 138 -7.42 13.93 -11.72
N ARG A 139 -8.00 13.07 -12.57
CA ARG A 139 -8.66 11.80 -12.20
C ARG A 139 -8.07 10.64 -12.99
N HIS A 140 -8.23 9.41 -12.51
CA HIS A 140 -7.77 8.17 -13.17
C HIS A 140 -6.24 8.01 -13.27
N VAL A 141 -5.48 8.59 -12.34
CA VAL A 141 -4.00 8.57 -12.40
C VAL A 141 -3.43 7.15 -12.27
N ARG A 142 -4.12 6.27 -11.52
CA ARG A 142 -3.84 4.83 -11.50
C ARG A 142 -3.89 4.22 -12.90
N ASP A 143 -4.97 4.50 -13.63
CA ASP A 143 -5.20 3.94 -14.96
C ASP A 143 -4.19 4.49 -15.96
N MET A 144 -3.79 5.76 -15.82
CA MET A 144 -2.70 6.37 -16.60
C MET A 144 -1.37 5.65 -16.38
N LEU A 145 -0.97 5.39 -15.13
CA LEU A 145 0.24 4.62 -14.82
C LEU A 145 0.18 3.21 -15.41
N CYS A 146 -0.96 2.52 -15.25
CA CYS A 146 -1.15 1.19 -15.80
C CYS A 146 -1.05 1.18 -17.32
N ALA A 147 -1.56 2.20 -18.01
CA ALA A 147 -1.46 2.33 -19.45
C ALA A 147 -0.01 2.50 -19.93
N ILE A 148 0.81 3.30 -19.24
CA ILE A 148 2.24 3.40 -19.58
C ILE A 148 2.94 2.06 -19.37
N VAL A 149 2.71 1.40 -18.23
CA VAL A 149 3.29 0.08 -17.94
C VAL A 149 2.90 -0.95 -19.01
N LEU A 150 1.62 -1.04 -19.35
CA LEU A 150 1.11 -1.94 -20.39
C LEU A 150 1.67 -1.62 -21.78
N TYR A 151 1.86 -0.34 -22.10
CA TYR A 151 2.58 0.07 -23.30
C TYR A 151 4.01 -0.46 -23.31
N CYS A 152 4.73 -0.36 -22.18
CA CYS A 152 6.09 -0.89 -22.07
C CYS A 152 6.14 -2.41 -22.32
N PHE A 153 5.20 -3.18 -21.73
CA PHE A 153 5.08 -4.62 -21.95
C PHE A 153 4.82 -4.98 -23.43
N LEU A 154 3.89 -4.26 -24.08
CA LEU A 154 3.52 -4.50 -25.47
C LEU A 154 4.67 -4.14 -26.42
N ALA A 155 5.24 -2.94 -26.27
CA ALA A 155 6.28 -2.43 -27.15
C ALA A 155 7.62 -3.16 -27.00
N ALA A 156 7.93 -3.68 -25.80
CA ALA A 156 9.09 -4.55 -25.59
C ALA A 156 8.88 -5.99 -26.11
N GLY A 157 7.68 -6.32 -26.61
CA GLY A 157 7.36 -7.66 -27.11
C GLY A 157 7.28 -8.72 -26.02
N VAL A 158 7.00 -8.31 -24.78
CA VAL A 158 6.96 -9.19 -23.61
C VAL A 158 5.59 -9.84 -23.48
N ARG A 159 4.52 -9.04 -23.53
CA ARG A 159 3.12 -9.46 -23.38
C ARG A 159 2.11 -8.51 -24.06
N ASP A 160 0.86 -8.93 -24.27
CA ASP A 160 -0.14 -8.22 -25.10
C ASP A 160 -1.44 -7.80 -24.40
N GLU A 161 -1.50 -7.85 -23.07
CA GLU A 161 -2.70 -7.53 -22.30
C GLU A 161 -3.14 -6.07 -22.49
N ALA A 162 -2.24 -5.19 -22.91
CA ALA A 162 -2.55 -3.85 -23.39
C ALA A 162 -3.66 -3.85 -24.47
N LEU A 163 -3.63 -4.84 -25.37
CA LEU A 163 -4.60 -4.98 -26.47
C LEU A 163 -5.96 -5.50 -26.00
N ARG A 164 -6.03 -6.09 -24.79
CA ARG A 164 -7.27 -6.66 -24.21
C ARG A 164 -7.98 -5.67 -23.29
N TRP A 165 -7.26 -4.71 -22.72
CA TRP A 165 -7.84 -3.71 -21.82
C TRP A 165 -8.51 -2.59 -22.61
N LYS A 166 -9.85 -2.51 -22.50
CA LYS A 166 -10.69 -1.59 -23.31
C LYS A 166 -10.31 -0.11 -23.20
N ASP A 167 -9.81 0.31 -22.04
CA ASP A 167 -9.50 1.71 -21.76
C ASP A 167 -8.03 2.07 -22.04
N PHE A 168 -7.21 1.10 -22.45
CA PHE A 168 -5.76 1.25 -22.65
C PHE A 168 -5.40 2.50 -23.45
N THR A 169 -5.91 2.63 -24.67
CA THR A 169 -5.57 3.74 -25.56
C THR A 169 -6.00 5.09 -25.00
N VAL A 170 -7.19 5.17 -24.39
CA VAL A 170 -7.71 6.42 -23.82
C VAL A 170 -6.89 6.84 -22.60
N MET A 171 -6.50 5.89 -21.76
CA MET A 171 -5.71 6.16 -20.56
C MET A 171 -4.26 6.49 -20.90
N LEU A 172 -3.68 5.88 -21.93
CA LEU A 172 -2.34 6.25 -22.42
C LEU A 172 -2.33 7.68 -22.97
N GLU A 173 -3.34 8.07 -23.75
CA GLU A 173 -3.47 9.46 -24.22
C GLU A 173 -3.59 10.47 -23.07
N LYS A 174 -4.34 10.12 -22.02
CA LYS A 174 -4.46 10.95 -20.82
C LYS A 174 -3.11 11.04 -20.10
N ALA A 175 -2.41 9.92 -19.93
CA ALA A 175 -1.09 9.87 -19.31
C ALA A 175 -0.09 10.77 -20.04
N LEU A 176 0.01 10.65 -21.37
CA LEU A 176 0.93 11.46 -22.16
C LEU A 176 0.56 12.95 -22.17
N ARG A 177 -0.74 13.28 -22.15
CA ARG A 177 -1.17 14.68 -22.00
C ARG A 177 -0.80 15.24 -20.63
N TYR A 178 -0.95 14.44 -19.59
CA TYR A 178 -0.56 14.80 -18.23
C TYR A 178 0.94 15.04 -18.13
N ILE A 179 1.76 14.12 -18.63
CA ILE A 179 3.22 14.27 -18.71
C ILE A 179 3.59 15.54 -19.49
N LYS A 180 2.97 15.77 -20.65
CA LYS A 180 3.20 16.99 -21.45
C LYS A 180 2.94 18.27 -20.67
N GLN A 181 1.99 18.26 -19.74
CA GLN A 181 1.62 19.41 -18.92
C GLN A 181 2.47 19.54 -17.65
N SER A 182 3.19 18.48 -17.25
CA SER A 182 4.06 18.50 -16.09
C SER A 182 5.22 19.47 -16.26
N GLY A 183 5.42 20.34 -15.27
CA GLY A 183 6.55 21.27 -15.24
C GLY A 183 7.90 20.53 -15.21
N GLU A 184 7.97 19.39 -14.53
CA GLU A 184 9.18 18.56 -14.46
C GLU A 184 9.56 18.02 -15.84
N TYR A 185 8.58 17.58 -16.64
CA TYR A 185 8.81 17.12 -18.01
C TYR A 185 9.28 18.27 -18.91
N GLN A 186 8.68 19.46 -18.79
CA GLN A 186 9.09 20.62 -19.59
C GLN A 186 10.54 21.05 -19.28
N LEU A 187 10.92 21.03 -18.00
CA LEU A 187 12.31 21.28 -17.58
C LEU A 187 13.26 20.21 -18.11
N TRP A 188 12.86 18.94 -18.06
CA TRP A 188 13.66 17.82 -18.55
C TRP A 188 13.91 17.88 -20.06
N ILE A 189 12.90 18.21 -20.87
CA ILE A 189 13.05 18.43 -22.32
C ILE A 189 13.90 19.67 -22.63
N ALA A 190 13.73 20.76 -21.87
CA ALA A 190 14.49 21.99 -22.08
C ALA A 190 15.99 21.83 -21.74
N ALA A 191 16.33 20.88 -20.87
CA ALA A 191 17.70 20.47 -20.58
C ALA A 191 18.28 19.49 -21.64
N ASP A 192 17.74 19.51 -22.86
CA ASP A 192 18.13 18.68 -24.01
C ASP A 192 17.92 17.16 -23.84
N GLY A 193 17.03 16.74 -22.93
CA GLY A 193 16.60 15.34 -22.82
C GLY A 193 17.69 14.35 -22.37
N GLY A 194 18.79 14.83 -21.78
CA GLY A 194 19.83 13.99 -21.20
C GLY A 194 21.25 14.48 -21.46
N SER A 195 21.77 15.32 -20.55
CA SER A 195 23.09 15.03 -20.01
C SER A 195 22.85 14.14 -18.80
N GLU A 196 23.58 13.03 -18.70
CA GLU A 196 23.57 12.13 -17.54
C GLU A 196 23.63 12.95 -16.24
N ALA A 197 22.48 13.16 -15.62
CA ALA A 197 22.38 13.37 -14.18
C ALA A 197 22.13 11.99 -13.58
N THR A 198 23.09 11.09 -13.77
CA THR A 198 23.59 10.36 -12.61
C THR A 198 23.92 11.43 -11.57
N MET A 199 22.97 11.75 -10.68
CA MET A 199 23.41 12.10 -9.34
C MET A 199 24.21 10.89 -8.90
N ASP A 200 25.53 11.06 -8.89
CA ASP A 200 26.50 10.14 -8.33
C ASP A 200 25.97 9.63 -6.99
N ALA A 201 25.29 8.49 -7.03
CA ALA A 201 25.46 7.51 -6.00
C ALA A 201 26.80 6.88 -6.36
N GLU A 202 27.89 7.53 -5.94
CA GLU A 202 29.16 6.86 -5.75
C GLU A 202 28.84 5.61 -4.93
N ALA A 203 28.76 4.49 -5.64
CA ALA A 203 29.05 3.19 -5.08
C ALA A 203 30.54 3.22 -4.74
N THR A 204 30.87 3.85 -3.62
CA THR A 204 32.07 3.49 -2.89
C THR A 204 31.80 2.09 -2.36
N GLU A 205 32.35 1.10 -3.08
CA GLU A 205 32.71 -0.18 -2.52
C GLU A 205 33.76 0.06 -1.43
N ASP A 206 33.34 0.59 -0.28
CA ASP A 206 34.11 0.45 0.94
C ASP A 206 33.59 -0.79 1.65
N ALA A 207 34.33 -1.87 1.43
CA ALA A 207 34.39 -3.00 2.34
C ALA A 207 34.85 -2.49 3.71
N LEU A 208 33.89 -2.04 4.52
CA LEU A 208 34.12 -1.88 5.95
C LEU A 208 33.94 -3.25 6.60
N ASP A 209 35.07 -3.93 6.78
CA ASP A 209 35.28 -4.81 7.91
C ASP A 209 34.95 -4.03 9.18
N VAL A 210 33.73 -4.21 9.70
CA VAL A 210 33.38 -3.83 11.05
C VAL A 210 33.54 -5.07 11.91
N GLU A 211 34.75 -5.24 12.42
CA GLU A 211 34.98 -6.05 13.60
C GLU A 211 34.14 -5.50 14.77
N GLY A 212 33.36 -6.40 15.38
CA GLY A 212 33.06 -6.42 16.80
C GLY A 212 32.44 -5.16 17.41
N LEU A 213 31.12 -5.04 17.32
CA LEU A 213 30.33 -4.37 18.36
C LEU A 213 29.10 -5.22 18.70
N ASP A 214 29.22 -5.83 19.88
CA ASP A 214 28.21 -6.41 20.76
C ASP A 214 26.80 -6.66 20.19
N ASP A 215 26.56 -7.95 19.96
CA ASP A 215 25.24 -8.58 19.91
C ASP A 215 24.51 -8.36 21.26
N SER A 216 23.80 -7.26 21.40
CA SER A 216 22.72 -7.17 22.37
C SER A 216 21.66 -6.16 21.97
N ASP A 217 20.84 -6.53 20.99
CA ASP A 217 19.40 -6.30 21.07
C ASP A 217 18.72 -7.27 20.11
N ALA A 218 18.43 -8.45 20.66
CA ALA A 218 17.59 -9.43 20.02
C ALA A 218 16.25 -8.77 19.69
N GLU A 219 16.02 -8.45 18.40
CA GLU A 219 14.67 -8.27 17.88
C GLU A 219 13.90 -9.55 18.15
N GLN A 220 13.16 -9.54 19.26
CA GLN A 220 12.27 -10.58 19.71
C GLN A 220 11.44 -11.05 18.51
N GLU A 221 11.63 -12.31 18.10
CA GLU A 221 10.84 -12.96 17.05
C GLU A 221 9.36 -12.65 17.31
N ARG A 222 8.79 -11.78 16.48
CA ARG A 222 7.42 -11.29 16.63
C ARG A 222 6.51 -12.41 16.17
N ASP A 223 5.83 -13.06 17.12
CA ASP A 223 4.99 -14.24 16.88
C ASP A 223 3.65 -13.83 16.23
N ILE A 224 3.73 -13.39 14.96
CA ILE A 224 2.56 -13.06 14.14
C ILE A 224 1.86 -14.38 13.75
N PRO A 225 0.54 -14.51 13.96
CA PRO A 225 -0.18 -15.73 13.58
C PRO A 225 0.01 -16.09 12.11
N LYS A 226 0.29 -17.37 11.82
CA LYS A 226 0.62 -17.86 10.47
C LYS A 226 -0.51 -17.71 9.44
N ASP A 227 -1.76 -17.53 9.90
CA ASP A 227 -2.97 -17.40 9.08
C ASP A 227 -3.63 -16.02 9.28
N CYS A 228 -2.88 -14.94 9.08
CA CYS A 228 -3.39 -13.57 9.20
C CYS A 228 -3.75 -12.94 7.84
N GLU A 229 -4.94 -12.34 7.77
CA GLU A 229 -5.29 -11.36 6.75
C GLU A 229 -4.77 -9.98 7.18
N THR A 230 -4.32 -9.15 6.23
CA THR A 230 -3.76 -7.82 6.50
C THR A 230 -4.58 -6.75 5.81
N ILE A 231 -4.89 -5.68 6.55
CA ILE A 231 -5.58 -4.48 6.05
C ILE A 231 -4.74 -3.27 6.41
N TRP A 232 -4.67 -2.28 5.53
CA TRP A 232 -3.98 -1.01 5.80
C TRP A 232 -4.84 0.18 5.37
N SER A 233 -4.61 1.34 5.97
CA SER A 233 -5.30 2.57 5.59
C SER A 233 -4.83 3.04 4.21
N MET A 234 -5.79 3.35 3.32
CA MET A 234 -5.56 4.08 2.07
C MET A 234 -5.95 5.57 2.19
N GLY A 235 -6.25 6.03 3.41
CA GLY A 235 -6.60 7.41 3.69
C GLY A 235 -7.84 7.90 2.95
N SER A 236 -7.76 9.12 2.42
CA SER A 236 -8.82 9.77 1.64
C SER A 236 -9.08 9.13 0.28
N GLN A 237 -8.20 8.22 -0.15
CA GLN A 237 -8.20 7.64 -1.50
C GLN A 237 -8.84 6.25 -1.57
N VAL A 238 -9.43 5.79 -0.46
CA VAL A 238 -10.12 4.49 -0.44
C VAL A 238 -11.28 4.50 -1.45
N LEU A 239 -11.23 3.56 -2.40
CA LEU A 239 -12.34 3.32 -3.31
C LEU A 239 -13.44 2.60 -2.53
N VAL A 240 -14.56 3.29 -2.35
CA VAL A 240 -15.66 2.76 -1.54
C VAL A 240 -16.67 2.02 -2.41
N ARG A 241 -17.09 0.85 -1.97
CA ARG A 241 -18.19 0.10 -2.57
C ARG A 241 -19.52 0.76 -2.19
N ASP A 242 -20.44 0.86 -3.14
CA ASP A 242 -21.74 1.54 -2.99
C ASP A 242 -22.63 0.98 -1.86
N SER A 243 -22.27 -0.16 -1.27
CA SER A 243 -22.97 -0.84 -0.17
C SER A 243 -22.16 -0.99 1.12
N ALA A 244 -20.93 -0.46 1.18
CA ALA A 244 -20.08 -0.59 2.36
C ALA A 244 -20.39 0.52 3.37
N THR A 245 -20.39 0.19 4.65
CA THR A 245 -20.59 1.14 5.75
C THR A 245 -19.46 2.20 5.81
N LEU A 246 -18.32 1.92 5.19
CA LEU A 246 -17.27 2.91 4.93
C LEU A 246 -17.77 4.14 4.12
N ALA A 247 -18.77 3.96 3.24
CA ALA A 247 -19.34 5.06 2.45
C ALA A 247 -19.99 6.11 3.35
N ASP A 248 -20.76 5.65 4.33
CA ASP A 248 -21.40 6.50 5.34
C ASP A 248 -20.36 7.27 6.16
N LEU A 249 -19.23 6.63 6.48
CA LEU A 249 -18.12 7.29 7.16
C LEU A 249 -17.51 8.41 6.32
N LEU A 250 -17.17 8.14 5.06
CA LEU A 250 -16.60 9.16 4.18
C LEU A 250 -17.58 10.32 3.94
N GLN A 251 -18.87 10.02 3.74
CA GLN A 251 -19.89 11.03 3.55
C GLN A 251 -20.00 11.96 4.78
N ARG A 252 -19.97 11.39 6.00
CA ARG A 252 -20.02 12.17 7.24
C ARG A 252 -18.73 12.92 7.56
N LEU A 253 -17.58 12.40 7.13
CA LEU A 253 -16.30 13.12 7.23
C LEU A 253 -16.30 14.36 6.33
N GLY A 254 -16.93 14.30 5.15
CA GLY A 254 -17.08 15.44 4.25
C GLY A 254 -15.75 16.04 3.83
N ASP A 255 -15.52 17.31 4.14
CA ASP A 255 -14.25 18.01 3.87
C ASP A 255 -13.08 17.45 4.69
N LYS A 256 -13.34 16.75 5.80
CA LYS A 256 -12.32 16.18 6.70
C LYS A 256 -11.82 14.80 6.29
N VAL A 257 -12.26 14.28 5.14
CA VAL A 257 -11.79 12.97 4.63
C VAL A 257 -10.27 12.94 4.47
N HIS A 258 -9.64 14.08 4.14
CA HIS A 258 -8.17 14.22 4.09
C HIS A 258 -7.45 13.91 5.40
N LEU A 259 -8.13 13.96 6.56
CA LEU A 259 -7.52 13.58 7.84
C LEU A 259 -7.18 12.08 7.90
N LEU A 260 -7.87 11.24 7.12
CA LEU A 260 -7.54 9.81 7.05
C LEU A 260 -6.15 9.56 6.45
N ASP A 261 -5.61 10.52 5.68
CA ASP A 261 -4.26 10.44 5.11
C ASP A 261 -3.15 10.53 6.17
N LEU A 262 -3.50 10.96 7.39
CA LEU A 262 -2.60 11.02 8.54
C LEU A 262 -2.46 9.66 9.25
N ILE A 263 -3.22 8.65 8.83
CA ILE A 263 -3.10 7.30 9.37
C ILE A 263 -1.94 6.60 8.66
N PRO A 264 -0.91 6.12 9.38
CA PRO A 264 0.20 5.41 8.77
C PRO A 264 -0.29 4.23 7.93
N CYS A 265 0.27 4.11 6.73
CA CYS A 265 0.00 3.01 5.82
C CYS A 265 0.75 1.76 6.29
N MET A 266 0.26 1.13 7.36
CA MET A 266 0.84 -0.03 8.02
C MET A 266 -0.14 -1.21 8.10
N ASP A 267 0.42 -2.41 8.13
CA ASP A 267 -0.36 -3.64 8.19
C ASP A 267 -1.03 -3.80 9.55
N VAL A 268 -2.35 -3.92 9.52
CA VAL A 268 -3.18 -4.31 10.65
C VAL A 268 -3.64 -5.74 10.40
N TYR A 269 -3.34 -6.61 11.37
CA TYR A 269 -3.52 -8.05 11.22
C TYR A 269 -4.88 -8.49 11.75
N PHE A 270 -5.60 -9.23 10.93
CA PHE A 270 -6.86 -9.88 11.25
C PHE A 270 -6.70 -11.39 11.16
N THR A 271 -7.35 -12.11 12.06
CA THR A 271 -7.38 -13.57 12.02
C THR A 271 -8.82 -14.02 12.23
N GLN A 272 -9.20 -15.14 11.62
CA GLN A 272 -10.47 -15.77 11.96
C GLN A 272 -10.47 -16.16 13.45
N GLN A 273 -11.63 -16.07 14.08
CA GLN A 273 -11.79 -16.38 15.49
C GLN A 273 -12.89 -17.42 15.68
N THR A 274 -12.63 -18.38 16.55
CA THR A 274 -13.57 -19.48 16.92
C THR A 274 -14.06 -19.36 18.35
N VAL A 275 -13.67 -18.28 19.04
CA VAL A 275 -13.89 -18.07 20.47
C VAL A 275 -15.33 -17.67 20.75
N PHE A 276 -15.87 -16.79 19.90
CA PHE A 276 -17.23 -16.30 19.96
C PHE A 276 -17.91 -16.58 18.61
N PRO A 277 -18.36 -17.82 18.36
CA PRO A 277 -18.84 -18.24 17.04
C PRO A 277 -20.12 -17.54 16.58
N ASP A 278 -20.92 -17.02 17.53
CA ASP A 278 -22.15 -16.26 17.26
C ASP A 278 -21.88 -14.76 17.00
N ASP A 279 -20.63 -14.33 17.18
CA ASP A 279 -20.18 -12.96 17.01
C ASP A 279 -19.42 -12.77 15.68
N PHE A 280 -18.83 -11.60 15.50
CA PHE A 280 -18.10 -11.25 14.28
C PHE A 280 -16.93 -12.22 14.03
N PRO A 281 -16.79 -12.80 12.81
CA PRO A 281 -15.93 -13.97 12.59
C PRO A 281 -14.42 -13.67 12.58
N TYR A 282 -14.03 -12.40 12.67
CA TYR A 282 -12.64 -11.96 12.68
C TYR A 282 -12.28 -11.20 13.96
N ARG A 283 -11.03 -11.36 14.38
CA ARG A 283 -10.40 -10.59 15.45
C ARG A 283 -9.18 -9.86 14.92
N MET A 284 -8.89 -8.69 15.47
CA MET A 284 -7.78 -7.84 15.05
C MET A 284 -6.68 -7.81 16.11
N LEU A 285 -5.43 -8.05 15.71
CA LEU A 285 -4.28 -7.93 16.61
C LEU A 285 -3.91 -6.45 16.75
N ILE A 286 -3.80 -5.97 17.99
CA ILE A 286 -3.50 -4.55 18.27
C ILE A 286 -2.23 -4.34 19.09
N GLY A 287 -1.62 -5.39 19.63
CA GLY A 287 -0.49 -5.27 20.52
C GLY A 287 -0.18 -6.56 21.26
N THR A 288 0.79 -6.45 22.16
CA THR A 288 1.14 -7.49 23.11
C THR A 288 1.06 -6.94 24.52
N TRP A 289 0.79 -7.81 25.49
CA TRP A 289 0.69 -7.45 26.90
C TRP A 289 1.45 -8.49 27.72
N ARG A 290 2.30 -8.03 28.65
CA ARG A 290 3.00 -8.91 29.58
C ARG A 290 2.35 -8.82 30.97
N PRO A 291 1.56 -9.83 31.39
CA PRO A 291 0.95 -9.81 32.71
C PRO A 291 2.03 -9.90 33.79
N ARG A 292 1.95 -9.08 34.85
CA ARG A 292 2.90 -9.16 35.98
C ARG A 292 2.93 -10.53 36.68
N THR A 293 1.86 -11.30 36.54
CA THR A 293 1.66 -12.62 37.15
C THR A 293 2.08 -13.78 36.25
N GLN A 294 2.49 -13.52 35.00
CA GLN A 294 2.87 -14.55 34.03
C GLN A 294 4.22 -14.22 33.38
N SER A 295 5.04 -15.23 33.10
CA SER A 295 6.34 -15.05 32.47
C SER A 295 6.25 -14.77 30.96
N SER A 296 5.14 -15.15 30.33
CA SER A 296 4.89 -15.03 28.89
C SER A 296 4.23 -13.71 28.50
N THR A 297 4.54 -13.27 27.29
CA THR A 297 3.88 -12.14 26.63
C THR A 297 2.66 -12.66 25.88
N LEU A 298 1.50 -12.06 26.10
CA LEU A 298 0.24 -12.43 25.46
C LEU A 298 -0.09 -11.50 24.30
N ASN A 299 -0.62 -12.06 23.20
CA ASN A 299 -1.18 -11.25 22.11
C ASN A 299 -2.52 -10.64 22.52
N VAL A 300 -2.70 -9.34 22.27
CA VAL A 300 -3.94 -8.61 22.56
C VAL A 300 -4.76 -8.46 21.29
N PHE A 301 -5.93 -9.08 21.29
CA PHE A 301 -6.86 -9.08 20.18
C PHE A 301 -8.12 -8.26 20.50
N VAL A 302 -8.66 -7.64 19.46
CA VAL A 302 -9.96 -6.98 19.46
C VAL A 302 -11.02 -7.88 18.84
N TYR A 303 -12.14 -8.00 19.53
CA TYR A 303 -13.33 -8.71 19.11
C TYR A 303 -14.50 -7.73 18.99
N LEU A 304 -15.27 -7.86 17.91
CA LEU A 304 -16.58 -7.22 17.78
C LEU A 304 -17.64 -8.21 18.29
N ILE A 305 -18.23 -7.90 19.43
CA ILE A 305 -19.28 -8.71 20.05
C ILE A 305 -20.63 -8.08 19.74
N ASN A 306 -21.47 -8.85 19.08
CA ASN A 306 -22.83 -8.48 18.76
C ASN A 306 -23.63 -8.33 20.05
N PRO A 307 -24.37 -7.23 20.20
CA PRO A 307 -25.22 -7.06 21.36
C PRO A 307 -26.42 -8.01 21.25
N GLU A 308 -26.88 -8.55 22.38
CA GLU A 308 -28.10 -9.37 22.47
C GLU A 308 -29.36 -8.69 21.91
N ARG A 309 -29.30 -7.36 21.70
CA ARG A 309 -30.40 -6.56 21.15
C ARG A 309 -30.10 -6.19 19.69
N PRO A 310 -31.01 -6.49 18.73
CA PRO A 310 -30.78 -6.38 17.29
C PRO A 310 -30.59 -4.95 16.74
N ASN A 311 -30.66 -3.92 17.60
CA ASN A 311 -30.57 -2.51 17.23
C ASN A 311 -29.40 -1.75 17.88
N TYR A 312 -28.40 -2.46 18.40
CA TYR A 312 -27.23 -1.85 19.02
C TYR A 312 -25.99 -2.10 18.16
N SER A 313 -25.05 -1.14 18.16
CA SER A 313 -23.75 -1.31 17.51
C SER A 313 -22.95 -2.40 18.25
N PRO A 314 -22.12 -3.20 17.55
CA PRO A 314 -21.24 -4.15 18.19
C PRO A 314 -20.35 -3.47 19.22
N THR A 315 -20.14 -4.19 20.32
CA THR A 315 -19.25 -3.78 21.40
C THR A 315 -17.84 -4.26 21.10
N ILE A 316 -16.86 -3.37 21.28
CA ILE A 316 -15.44 -3.70 21.16
C ILE A 316 -14.98 -4.28 22.49
N LYS A 317 -14.55 -5.54 22.51
CA LYS A 317 -13.89 -6.16 23.65
C LYS A 317 -12.45 -6.53 23.30
N LEU A 318 -11.57 -6.40 24.29
CA LEU A 318 -10.16 -6.74 24.15
C LEU A 318 -9.87 -7.96 25.01
N TYR A 319 -9.21 -8.95 24.44
CA TYR A 319 -8.75 -10.13 25.16
C TYR A 319 -7.30 -10.41 24.83
N ALA A 320 -6.56 -10.84 25.85
CA ALA A 320 -5.17 -11.27 25.71
C ALA A 320 -5.06 -12.80 25.83
N HIS A 321 -4.43 -13.45 24.84
CA HIS A 321 -4.14 -14.89 24.80
C HIS A 321 -3.17 -15.21 23.64
N ASP A 322 -2.46 -16.35 23.69
CA ASP A 322 -1.53 -16.76 22.62
C ASP A 322 -2.19 -17.66 21.58
N SER A 323 -3.35 -18.24 21.89
CA SER A 323 -4.07 -19.16 21.01
C SER A 323 -5.58 -19.10 21.29
N PRO A 324 -6.44 -19.28 20.26
CA PRO A 324 -7.90 -19.30 20.42
C PRO A 324 -8.42 -20.35 21.42
N ASN A 325 -7.60 -21.35 21.77
CA ASN A 325 -7.97 -22.42 22.71
C ASN A 325 -7.43 -22.21 24.14
N GLN A 326 -6.79 -21.07 24.42
CA GLN A 326 -6.27 -20.74 25.75
C GLN A 326 -7.27 -19.90 26.56
N GLN A 327 -7.00 -19.80 27.86
CA GLN A 327 -7.78 -18.97 28.78
C GLN A 327 -7.74 -17.50 28.32
N LEU A 328 -8.89 -16.96 27.95
CA LEU A 328 -9.03 -15.56 27.58
C LEU A 328 -8.86 -14.68 28.83
N VAL A 329 -7.89 -13.77 28.80
CA VAL A 329 -7.78 -12.75 29.84
C VAL A 329 -8.41 -11.47 29.32
N GLU A 330 -9.50 -11.03 29.95
CA GLU A 330 -10.13 -9.75 29.60
C GLU A 330 -9.13 -8.60 29.81
N PHE A 331 -8.83 -7.92 28.72
CA PHE A 331 -7.86 -6.83 28.69
C PHE A 331 -8.61 -5.49 28.72
N SER A 332 -8.14 -4.58 29.56
CA SER A 332 -8.69 -3.23 29.63
C SER A 332 -7.61 -2.24 29.24
N LEU A 333 -7.98 -1.27 28.40
CA LEU A 333 -7.14 -0.13 28.04
C LEU A 333 -6.84 0.80 29.21
N ALA A 334 -7.35 0.52 30.41
CA ALA A 334 -6.87 1.15 31.64
C ALA A 334 -5.57 0.53 32.17
N LYS A 335 -5.17 -0.65 31.67
CA LYS A 335 -3.96 -1.39 32.07
C LYS A 335 -2.81 -1.14 31.08
N LEU A 336 -2.53 0.13 30.77
CA LEU A 336 -1.57 0.53 29.72
C LEU A 336 -0.09 0.37 30.09
N GLU A 337 0.23 0.24 31.38
CA GLU A 337 1.62 0.23 31.88
C GLU A 337 2.47 -0.89 31.28
N ASP A 338 1.87 -2.06 31.00
CA ASP A 338 2.57 -3.24 30.48
C ASP A 338 2.11 -3.61 29.04
N PHE A 339 1.44 -2.69 28.35
CA PHE A 339 0.89 -2.88 27.01
C PHE A 339 1.79 -2.25 25.94
N SER A 340 2.21 -3.09 25.00
CA SER A 340 3.02 -2.75 23.83
C SER A 340 2.13 -2.78 22.57
N PRO A 341 1.46 -1.66 22.23
CA PRO A 341 0.66 -1.58 21.01
C PRO A 341 1.52 -1.76 19.76
N LEU A 342 0.95 -2.37 18.73
CA LEU A 342 1.49 -2.37 17.38
C LEU A 342 1.15 -1.05 16.68
N GLU A 343 1.91 -0.68 15.65
CA GLU A 343 1.48 0.39 14.75
C GLU A 343 0.20 -0.01 13.99
N PRO A 344 -0.68 0.94 13.63
CA PRO A 344 -0.62 2.38 13.91
C PRO A 344 -1.10 2.78 15.33
N PHE A 345 -1.45 1.82 16.18
CA PHE A 345 -2.03 2.06 17.50
C PHE A 345 -1.03 2.61 18.51
N LYS A 346 0.25 2.31 18.32
CA LYS A 346 1.35 2.82 19.16
C LYS A 346 1.45 4.34 19.11
N SER A 347 1.30 4.91 17.93
CA SER A 347 1.33 6.33 17.66
C SER A 347 0.17 7.13 18.29
N LEU A 348 -0.80 6.47 18.95
CA LEU A 348 -1.92 7.12 19.64
C LEU A 348 -1.70 7.35 21.14
N LYS A 349 -0.60 6.84 21.72
CA LYS A 349 -0.25 7.11 23.14
C LYS A 349 0.13 8.58 23.29
N SER A 350 -0.58 9.31 24.15
CA SER A 350 -0.26 10.71 24.42
C SER A 350 0.97 10.79 25.33
N THR A 351 1.96 11.59 24.94
CA THR A 351 3.10 12.00 25.77
C THR A 351 2.69 12.95 26.89
N ASP A 352 1.55 13.64 26.74
CA ASP A 352 1.09 14.73 27.61
C ASP A 352 -0.17 14.39 28.42
N GLY A 353 -0.06 13.50 29.41
CA GLY A 353 -0.99 13.41 30.55
C GLY A 353 -2.49 13.33 30.23
N ALA A 354 -2.88 12.97 29.00
CA ALA A 354 -4.27 12.98 28.55
C ALA A 354 -5.07 11.94 29.32
N SER A 355 -6.36 12.21 29.57
CA SER A 355 -7.18 11.24 30.31
C SER A 355 -7.28 9.93 29.53
N THR A 356 -7.06 8.81 30.22
CA THR A 356 -7.13 7.43 29.68
C THR A 356 -8.43 7.16 28.90
N LYS A 357 -9.50 7.88 29.24
CA LYS A 357 -10.80 7.84 28.57
C LYS A 357 -10.78 8.44 27.17
N HIS A 358 -10.01 9.51 26.94
CA HIS A 358 -9.85 10.10 25.61
C HIS A 358 -8.99 9.22 24.70
N GLU A 359 -7.90 8.67 25.21
CA GLU A 359 -7.05 7.71 24.49
C GLU A 359 -7.82 6.47 24.07
N THR A 360 -8.58 5.89 25.00
CA THR A 360 -9.45 4.74 24.73
C THR A 360 -10.44 5.03 23.59
N ARG A 361 -11.04 6.23 23.56
CA ARG A 361 -11.98 6.62 22.51
C ARG A 361 -11.31 6.79 21.15
N LYS A 362 -10.11 7.38 21.10
CA LYS A 362 -9.31 7.50 19.86
C LYS A 362 -8.94 6.13 19.32
N LEU A 363 -8.45 5.24 20.19
CA LEU A 363 -8.09 3.88 19.81
C LEU A 363 -9.31 3.11 19.28
N GLN A 364 -10.44 3.17 19.98
CA GLN A 364 -11.68 2.55 19.53
C GLN A 364 -12.16 3.10 18.18
N ALA A 365 -11.98 4.40 17.92
CA ALA A 365 -12.33 4.97 16.62
C ALA A 365 -11.43 4.42 15.51
N LEU A 366 -10.11 4.36 15.73
CA LEU A 366 -9.19 3.80 14.74
C LEU A 366 -9.44 2.31 14.50
N ILE A 367 -9.75 1.55 15.55
CA ILE A 367 -10.17 0.15 15.47
C ILE A 367 -11.40 0.00 14.56
N LYS A 368 -12.46 0.79 14.82
CA LYS A 368 -13.69 0.75 14.00
C LYS A 368 -13.42 1.05 12.54
N TYR A 369 -12.56 2.03 12.27
CA TYR A 369 -12.15 2.39 10.92
C TYR A 369 -11.52 1.20 10.18
N TYR A 370 -10.63 0.43 10.83
CA TYR A 370 -10.03 -0.75 10.21
C TYR A 370 -11.02 -1.88 9.91
N PHE A 371 -12.03 -2.09 10.76
CA PHE A 371 -13.11 -3.03 10.44
C PHE A 371 -13.95 -2.57 9.23
N LEU A 372 -14.21 -1.26 9.09
CA LEU A 372 -14.90 -0.71 7.93
C LEU A 372 -14.06 -0.80 6.64
N LEU A 373 -12.74 -0.68 6.73
CA LEU A 373 -11.85 -0.91 5.59
C LEU A 373 -11.91 -2.36 5.12
N MET A 374 -11.92 -3.31 6.07
CA MET A 374 -11.95 -4.73 5.77
C MET A 374 -13.29 -5.18 5.16
N GLU A 375 -14.41 -4.60 5.61
CA GLU A 375 -15.73 -4.71 4.96
C GLU A 375 -15.65 -4.21 3.51
N ASN A 376 -15.08 -3.01 3.31
CA ASN A 376 -14.99 -2.39 2.01
C ASN A 376 -14.13 -3.19 1.01
N GLU A 377 -13.09 -3.88 1.49
CA GLU A 377 -12.32 -4.83 0.68
C GLU A 377 -13.10 -6.10 0.29
N GLY A 378 -14.29 -6.30 0.87
CA GLY A 378 -15.12 -7.48 0.61
C GLY A 378 -14.62 -8.75 1.29
N ARG A 379 -13.78 -8.62 2.33
CA ARG A 379 -13.30 -9.77 3.12
C ARG A 379 -14.42 -10.37 3.95
N PHE A 380 -15.39 -9.57 4.36
CA PHE A 380 -16.56 -9.98 5.11
C PHE A 380 -17.76 -9.05 4.87
N GLY A 381 -18.93 -9.43 5.41
CA GLY A 381 -20.14 -8.62 5.39
C GLY A 381 -20.18 -7.52 6.46
N ASP A 382 -21.26 -6.73 6.47
CA ASP A 382 -21.44 -5.58 7.37
C ASP A 382 -21.01 -5.89 8.83
N PRO A 383 -20.01 -5.18 9.39
CA PRO A 383 -19.57 -5.37 10.77
C PRO A 383 -20.54 -4.80 11.81
N GLY A 384 -21.69 -4.24 11.40
CA GLY A 384 -22.71 -3.65 12.27
C GLY A 384 -22.30 -2.31 12.91
N ILE A 385 -21.16 -1.77 12.53
CA ILE A 385 -20.58 -0.55 13.12
C ILE A 385 -21.37 0.67 12.65
N ARG A 386 -22.07 1.33 13.56
CA ARG A 386 -22.83 2.54 13.23
C ARG A 386 -21.95 3.78 13.16
N VAL A 387 -22.03 4.51 12.06
CA VAL A 387 -21.36 5.80 11.89
C VAL A 387 -22.18 6.93 12.52
N HIS A 388 -21.72 7.45 13.66
CA HIS A 388 -22.34 8.57 14.39
C HIS A 388 -21.33 9.67 14.69
N ASP A 389 -21.79 10.88 15.01
CA ASP A 389 -20.91 12.07 15.14
C ASP A 389 -19.81 11.91 16.19
N GLY A 390 -20.12 11.24 17.30
CA GLY A 390 -19.13 10.92 18.32
C GLY A 390 -17.98 10.03 17.82
N PHE A 391 -18.24 9.10 16.89
CA PHE A 391 -17.22 8.28 16.27
C PHE A 391 -16.39 9.12 15.29
N VAL A 392 -17.05 9.88 14.40
CA VAL A 392 -16.36 10.75 13.43
C VAL A 392 -15.43 11.73 14.15
N LYS A 393 -15.90 12.40 15.20
CA LYS A 393 -15.10 13.33 16.00
C LYS A 393 -13.88 12.65 16.63
N ALA A 394 -14.08 11.47 17.23
CA ALA A 394 -12.99 10.71 17.85
C ALA A 394 -11.95 10.23 16.81
N LEU A 395 -12.39 9.86 15.61
CA LEU A 395 -11.51 9.48 14.50
C LEU A 395 -10.69 10.67 14.02
N CYS A 396 -11.31 11.84 13.79
CA CYS A 396 -10.59 13.06 13.40
C CYS A 396 -9.53 13.44 14.46
N THR A 397 -9.85 13.32 15.75
CA THR A 397 -8.88 13.57 16.83
C THR A 397 -7.74 12.55 16.79
N ALA A 398 -8.05 11.26 16.61
CA ALA A 398 -7.02 10.23 16.47
C ALA A 398 -6.07 10.52 15.29
N CYS A 399 -6.61 10.88 14.12
CA CYS A 399 -5.83 11.30 12.95
C CYS A 399 -4.94 12.53 13.25
N GLY A 400 -5.47 13.51 13.98
CA GLY A 400 -4.70 14.69 14.37
C GLY A 400 -3.49 14.38 15.24
N ASP A 401 -3.63 13.42 16.17
CA ASP A 401 -2.53 13.01 17.06
C ASP A 401 -1.46 12.20 16.33
N LEU A 402 -1.86 11.38 15.35
CA LEU A 402 -0.93 10.66 14.47
C LEU A 402 -0.03 11.62 13.67
N ARG A 403 -0.54 12.81 13.30
CA ARG A 403 0.26 13.87 12.67
C ARG A 403 1.34 14.44 13.59
N ILE A 404 1.07 14.53 14.90
CA ILE A 404 2.03 15.07 15.87
C ILE A 404 3.14 14.03 16.12
N ALA A 405 2.77 12.76 16.25
CA ALA A 405 3.73 11.66 16.39
C ALA A 405 4.68 11.52 15.17
N GLU A 406 4.21 11.78 13.94
CA GLU A 406 5.05 11.84 12.74
C GLU A 406 6.02 13.05 12.70
N MET A 407 5.78 14.10 13.48
CA MET A 407 6.64 15.30 13.55
C MET A 407 7.66 15.25 14.69
N GLU A 408 7.46 14.39 15.69
CA GLU A 408 8.34 14.21 16.87
C GLU A 408 9.33 13.04 16.71
N MET A 409 9.19 12.23 15.67
CA MET A 409 10.15 11.21 15.22
C MET A 409 10.98 11.75 14.06
#